data_AF-A0A9J7KJB2-F1
#
_entry.id   AF-A0A9J7KJB2-F1
#
_cell.length_a   1.000
_cell.length_b   1.000
_cell.length_c   1.000
_cell.angle_alpha   90.00
_cell.angle_beta   90.00
_cell.angle_gamma   90.00
#
_symmetry.space_group_name_H-M   'P 1'
#
loop_
_entity.id
_entity.type
_entity.pdbx_description
1 polymer ?
#
loop_
_entity_poly.entity_id
_entity_poly.type
_entity_poly.pdbx_seq_one_letter_code
_entity_poly.pdbx_strand_id
1 'polypeptide(L)'
;MIGQSRREGTLAPEVDTLTPEVGTPAPELGTLAPEPLYCDDDTTVAGTRTQCRACLYKRTLPEGYFPQHMTEHLCQHQTCLMNEGKCKQHYKVVLVRNMNVAPDAEGRDVEVKVGVSCSCIVKEDSIIKLFDR
;
A
#
# COMPACT_ATOMS: atom_id res chain seq x y z
N MET A 1 11.35 48.08 30.83
CA MET A 1 11.35 46.79 31.56
C MET A 1 9.91 46.48 31.93
N ILE A 2 9.19 45.73 31.08
CA ILE A 2 8.74 44.32 31.20
C ILE A 2 7.57 44.09 32.20
N GLY A 3 6.47 43.47 31.72
CA GLY A 3 5.51 42.66 32.52
C GLY A 3 4.02 42.93 32.21
N GLN A 4 3.42 42.36 31.15
CA GLN A 4 2.58 41.14 31.09
C GLN A 4 1.21 41.16 31.82
N SER A 5 0.11 40.97 31.07
CA SER A 5 -1.01 40.04 31.40
C SER A 5 -2.04 40.01 30.24
N ARG A 6 -1.93 39.04 29.32
CA ARG A 6 -2.67 37.76 29.22
C ARG A 6 -4.03 37.91 28.49
N ARG A 7 -4.00 37.73 27.16
CA ARG A 7 -5.18 37.36 26.36
C ARG A 7 -5.38 35.85 26.52
N GLU A 8 -6.54 35.44 27.02
CA GLU A 8 -6.97 34.04 27.02
C GLU A 8 -7.25 33.60 25.58
N GLY A 9 -6.25 32.97 24.96
CA GLY A 9 -6.46 32.18 23.75
C GLY A 9 -6.89 30.78 24.16
N THR A 10 -8.15 30.43 23.94
CA THR A 10 -8.65 29.07 23.99
C THR A 10 -7.88 28.22 22.96
N LEU A 11 -6.92 27.43 23.44
CA LEU A 11 -6.27 26.40 22.62
C LEU A 11 -7.24 25.23 22.49
N ALA A 12 -8.02 25.21 21.41
CA ALA A 12 -8.55 23.94 20.92
C ALA A 12 -7.35 23.08 20.51
N PRO A 13 -7.27 21.79 20.88
CA PRO A 13 -6.22 20.93 20.35
C PRO A 13 -6.46 20.81 18.85
N GLU A 14 -5.50 21.30 18.06
CA GLU A 14 -5.36 20.91 16.66
C GLU A 14 -5.07 19.42 16.65
N VAL A 15 -6.14 18.62 16.62
CA VAL A 15 -6.06 17.23 16.18
C VAL A 15 -5.69 17.33 14.72
N ASP A 16 -4.39 17.19 14.48
CA ASP A 16 -3.81 16.97 13.17
C ASP A 16 -4.41 15.65 12.67
N THR A 17 -5.57 15.75 12.03
CA THR A 17 -6.16 14.66 11.28
C THR A 17 -5.13 14.34 10.22
N LEU A 18 -4.32 13.32 10.50
CA LEU A 18 -3.52 12.62 9.51
C LEU A 18 -4.50 12.17 8.43
N THR A 19 -4.72 13.02 7.43
CA THR A 19 -5.24 12.59 6.14
C THR A 19 -4.13 11.70 5.60
N PRO A 20 -4.32 10.37 5.55
CA PRO A 20 -3.44 9.58 4.71
C PRO A 20 -3.53 10.22 3.33
N GLU A 21 -2.37 10.66 2.81
CA GLU A 21 -2.20 11.01 1.39
C GLU A 21 -2.44 9.72 0.60
N VAL A 22 -3.70 9.31 0.53
CA VAL A 22 -4.21 8.30 -0.37
C VAL A 22 -4.14 8.99 -1.72
N GLY A 23 -2.96 8.92 -2.35
CA GLY A 23 -2.79 9.32 -3.73
C GLY A 23 -3.94 8.71 -4.50
N THR A 24 -4.82 9.57 -5.04
CA THR A 24 -6.11 9.17 -5.56
C THR A 24 -5.91 7.98 -6.50
N PRO A 25 -6.31 6.76 -6.12
CA PRO A 25 -6.05 5.61 -6.94
C PRO A 25 -6.83 5.81 -8.24
N ALA A 26 -6.20 5.48 -9.38
CA ALA A 26 -6.97 5.10 -10.55
C ALA A 26 -8.04 4.10 -10.08
N PRO A 27 -9.32 4.25 -10.49
CA PRO A 27 -10.41 3.43 -9.94
C PRO A 27 -9.98 1.97 -9.96
N GLU A 28 -9.89 1.37 -8.77
CA GLU A 28 -9.34 0.02 -8.64
C GLU A 28 -10.30 -0.92 -9.35
N LEU A 29 -9.95 -1.30 -10.58
CA LEU A 29 -10.78 -2.15 -11.40
C LEU A 29 -10.97 -3.52 -10.71
N GLY A 30 -12.21 -3.89 -10.43
CA GLY A 30 -12.54 -5.14 -9.74
C GLY A 30 -12.54 -5.05 -8.22
N THR A 31 -12.76 -6.19 -7.57
CA THR A 31 -12.99 -6.30 -6.13
C THR A 31 -12.05 -7.31 -5.51
N LEU A 32 -11.44 -6.98 -4.38
CA LEU A 32 -10.66 -7.92 -3.57
C LEU A 32 -11.57 -8.82 -2.74
N ALA A 33 -11.21 -10.09 -2.65
CA ALA A 33 -11.86 -11.03 -1.74
C ALA A 33 -11.69 -10.55 -0.28
N PRO A 34 -12.68 -10.78 0.59
CA PRO A 34 -12.62 -10.34 1.99
C PRO A 34 -11.55 -11.08 2.79
N GLU A 35 -11.28 -12.34 2.43
CA GLU A 35 -10.26 -13.17 3.08
C GLU A 35 -9.03 -13.32 2.19
N PRO A 36 -7.82 -13.25 2.76
CA PRO A 36 -6.60 -13.52 2.03
C PRO A 36 -6.49 -15.01 1.68
N LEU A 37 -5.91 -15.30 0.51
CA LEU A 37 -5.55 -16.66 0.10
C LEU A 37 -4.41 -17.22 0.96
N TYR A 38 -3.46 -16.35 1.31
CA TYR A 38 -2.28 -16.67 2.11
C TYR A 38 -1.73 -15.36 2.70
N CYS A 39 -1.07 -15.45 3.85
CA CYS A 39 -0.28 -14.36 4.40
C CYS A 39 1.11 -14.87 4.73
N ASP A 40 2.12 -14.07 4.42
CA ASP A 40 3.48 -14.37 4.85
C ASP A 40 3.47 -14.55 6.37
N ASP A 41 4.10 -15.63 6.83
CA ASP A 41 4.40 -15.82 8.24
C ASP A 41 5.64 -15.00 8.59
N ASP A 42 5.82 -14.66 9.87
CA ASP A 42 7.03 -13.98 10.38
C ASP A 42 8.30 -14.86 10.29
N THR A 43 8.23 -15.97 9.56
CA THR A 43 9.32 -16.93 9.44
C THR A 43 10.31 -16.51 8.36
N THR A 44 11.58 -16.62 8.72
CA THR A 44 12.74 -16.30 7.90
C THR A 44 12.77 -17.16 6.65
N VAL A 45 12.33 -16.62 5.51
CA VAL A 45 12.74 -17.17 4.22
C VAL A 45 14.18 -16.72 3.98
N ALA A 46 15.10 -17.68 3.99
CA ALA A 46 16.52 -17.49 3.64
C ALA A 46 17.29 -16.39 4.42
N GLY A 47 17.09 -16.30 5.75
CA GLY A 47 17.87 -15.40 6.61
C GLY A 47 17.50 -13.90 6.52
N THR A 48 16.60 -13.52 5.61
CA THR A 48 15.96 -12.21 5.61
C THR A 48 14.66 -12.30 6.40
N ARG A 49 14.56 -11.64 7.55
CA ARG A 49 13.26 -11.35 8.15
C ARG A 49 12.46 -10.51 7.15
N THR A 50 11.37 -11.03 6.62
CA THR A 50 10.36 -10.25 5.89
C THR A 50 9.63 -9.38 6.91
N GLN A 51 10.24 -8.24 7.25
CA GLN A 51 9.74 -7.38 8.33
C GLN A 51 8.44 -6.65 7.97
N CYS A 52 8.07 -6.66 6.70
CA CYS A 52 6.80 -6.14 6.20
C CYS A 52 5.96 -7.32 5.73
N ARG A 53 5.18 -7.89 6.64
CA ARG A 53 4.21 -8.95 6.35
C ARG A 53 3.28 -8.51 5.22
N ALA A 54 3.10 -9.36 4.23
CA ALA A 54 2.13 -9.18 3.16
C ALA A 54 1.09 -10.30 3.19
N CYS A 55 -0.12 -10.00 2.71
CA CYS A 55 -1.13 -11.01 2.42
C CYS A 55 -1.49 -10.98 0.94
N LEU A 56 -1.68 -12.16 0.37
CA LEU A 56 -2.12 -12.39 -0.99
C LEU A 56 -3.64 -12.46 -1.04
N TYR A 57 -4.27 -11.60 -1.83
CA TYR A 57 -5.71 -11.59 -2.05
C TYR A 57 -6.06 -11.97 -3.48
N LYS A 58 -7.23 -12.60 -3.65
CA LYS A 58 -7.85 -12.77 -4.97
C LYS A 58 -8.55 -11.48 -5.36
N ARG A 59 -8.20 -10.91 -6.50
CA ARG A 59 -8.92 -9.80 -7.14
C ARG A 59 -9.81 -10.35 -8.25
N THR A 60 -11.06 -9.96 -8.26
CA THR A 60 -12.03 -10.33 -9.30
C THR A 60 -12.42 -9.10 -10.10
N LEU A 61 -12.07 -9.08 -11.37
CA LEU A 61 -12.44 -8.04 -12.32
C LEU A 61 -13.90 -8.21 -12.77
N PRO A 62 -14.53 -7.14 -13.29
CA PRO A 62 -15.86 -7.24 -13.88
C PRO A 62 -15.90 -8.31 -14.99
N GLU A 63 -17.10 -8.81 -15.26
CA GLU A 63 -17.33 -9.72 -16.39
C GLU A 63 -16.83 -9.08 -17.70
N GLY A 64 -16.31 -9.91 -18.61
CA GLY A 64 -15.73 -9.45 -19.87
C GLY A 64 -14.30 -8.95 -19.78
N TYR A 65 -13.64 -8.98 -18.61
CA TYR A 65 -12.19 -8.75 -18.51
C TYR A 65 -11.40 -10.06 -18.48
N PHE A 66 -10.23 -10.09 -19.14
CA PHE A 66 -9.32 -11.22 -19.15
C PHE A 66 -7.88 -10.82 -18.75
N PRO A 67 -7.26 -11.53 -17.78
CA PRO A 67 -7.87 -12.56 -16.93
C PRO A 67 -8.88 -11.95 -15.94
N GLN A 68 -10.01 -12.63 -15.69
CA GLN A 68 -11.03 -12.14 -14.74
C GLN A 68 -10.57 -12.22 -13.28
N HIS A 69 -9.68 -13.16 -12.98
CA HIS A 69 -9.15 -13.36 -11.64
C HIS A 69 -7.65 -13.09 -11.65
N MET A 70 -7.22 -12.26 -10.71
CA MET A 70 -5.83 -11.92 -10.49
C MET A 70 -5.50 -12.05 -9.01
N THR A 71 -4.21 -11.98 -8.69
CA THR A 71 -3.74 -11.92 -7.31
C THR A 71 -3.07 -10.59 -7.02
N GLU A 72 -3.18 -10.15 -5.78
CA GLU A 72 -2.63 -8.88 -5.31
C GLU A 72 -2.03 -9.05 -3.91
N HIS A 73 -0.80 -8.59 -3.73
CA HIS A 73 -0.13 -8.57 -2.43
C HIS A 73 -0.39 -7.24 -1.74
N LEU A 74 -0.89 -7.28 -0.50
CA LEU A 74 -1.13 -6.10 0.33
C LEU A 74 -0.32 -6.16 1.62
N CYS A 75 0.42 -5.08 1.91
CA CYS A 75 1.17 -4.93 3.15
C CYS A 75 0.24 -4.83 4.35
N GLN A 76 0.57 -5.58 5.41
CA GLN A 76 -0.22 -5.64 6.65
C GLN A 76 0.35 -4.72 7.74
N HIS A 77 1.66 -4.50 7.74
CA HIS A 77 2.33 -3.63 8.70
C HIS A 77 2.64 -2.26 8.10
N GLN A 78 2.66 -1.24 8.95
CA GLN A 78 3.07 0.11 8.57
C GLN A 78 4.55 0.39 8.87
N THR A 79 5.11 -0.27 9.89
CA THR A 79 6.49 -0.09 10.33
C THR A 79 7.26 -1.41 10.32
N CYS A 80 8.58 -1.30 10.27
CA CYS A 80 9.53 -2.42 10.28
C CYS A 80 10.79 -2.02 11.06
N LEU A 81 11.69 -2.97 11.32
CA LEU A 81 12.95 -2.75 12.05
C LEU A 81 12.73 -2.07 13.41
N MET A 82 11.78 -2.53 14.22
CA MET A 82 11.47 -1.90 15.53
C MET A 82 11.13 -0.40 15.41
N ASN A 83 10.36 -0.02 14.38
CA ASN A 83 10.00 1.36 14.04
C ASN A 83 11.11 2.22 13.43
N GLU A 84 12.25 1.65 13.10
CA GLU A 84 13.35 2.31 12.37
C GLU A 84 13.09 2.39 10.86
N GLY A 85 12.12 1.64 10.34
CA GLY A 85 11.71 1.67 8.95
C GLY A 85 10.21 1.79 8.76
N LYS A 86 9.81 2.11 7.52
CA LYS A 86 8.42 2.12 7.05
C LYS A 86 8.22 1.01 6.03
N CYS A 87 7.12 0.29 6.16
CA CYS A 87 6.71 -0.68 5.15
C CYS A 87 6.12 0.04 3.95
N LYS A 88 6.66 -0.26 2.77
CA LYS A 88 6.26 0.34 1.50
C LYS A 88 5.65 -0.73 0.59
N GLN A 89 4.44 -0.47 0.13
CA GLN A 89 3.78 -1.25 -0.91
C GLN A 89 4.40 -0.94 -2.26
N HIS A 90 4.79 -2.00 -2.97
CA HIS A 90 5.21 -1.93 -4.37
C HIS A 90 4.06 -2.33 -5.27
N TYR A 91 3.96 -1.62 -6.39
CA TYR A 91 2.92 -1.83 -7.38
C TYR A 91 3.55 -2.07 -8.74
N LYS A 92 2.84 -2.83 -9.58
CA LYS A 92 3.12 -2.99 -10.99
C LYS A 92 1.87 -2.64 -11.79
N VAL A 93 2.05 -1.97 -12.92
CA VAL A 93 0.98 -1.81 -13.91
C VAL A 93 0.96 -3.05 -14.78
N VAL A 94 -0.20 -3.69 -14.88
CA VAL A 94 -0.45 -4.85 -15.74
C VAL A 94 -1.52 -4.50 -16.77
N LEU A 95 -1.40 -5.04 -17.98
CA LEU A 95 -2.41 -4.89 -19.02
C LEU A 95 -3.45 -6.00 -18.88
N VAL A 96 -4.71 -5.60 -18.82
CA VAL A 96 -5.87 -6.50 -18.80
C VAL A 96 -6.72 -6.23 -20.03
N ARG A 97 -7.17 -7.29 -20.69
CA ARG A 97 -8.01 -7.20 -21.88
C ARG A 97 -9.47 -6.98 -21.48
N ASN A 98 -10.08 -5.88 -21.92
CA ASN A 98 -11.52 -5.65 -21.85
C ASN A 98 -12.19 -6.15 -23.14
N MET A 99 -12.99 -7.21 -23.02
CA MET A 99 -13.78 -7.81 -24.09
C MET A 99 -15.19 -7.22 -24.20
N ASN A 100 -15.60 -6.31 -23.30
CA ASN A 100 -16.87 -5.58 -23.40
C ASN A 100 -16.78 -4.44 -24.42
N VAL A 101 -16.33 -4.79 -25.62
CA VAL A 101 -16.26 -3.91 -26.78
C VAL A 101 -17.27 -4.39 -27.82
N ALA A 102 -17.42 -3.66 -28.93
CA ALA A 102 -18.30 -4.09 -30.00
C ALA A 102 -17.94 -5.51 -30.49
N PRO A 103 -18.90 -6.32 -30.99
CA PRO A 103 -18.68 -7.74 -31.33
C PRO A 103 -17.59 -8.00 -32.37
N ASP A 104 -17.30 -6.98 -33.18
CA ASP A 104 -16.31 -6.95 -34.26
C ASP A 104 -14.97 -6.32 -33.84
N ALA A 105 -14.89 -5.78 -32.62
CA ALA A 105 -13.66 -5.20 -32.10
C ALA A 105 -12.82 -6.26 -31.39
N GLU A 106 -11.54 -6.33 -31.75
CA GLU A 106 -10.54 -6.96 -30.91
C GLU A 106 -10.50 -6.19 -29.58
N GLY A 107 -10.72 -6.87 -28.45
CA GLY A 107 -10.80 -6.29 -27.10
C GLY A 107 -9.79 -5.17 -26.81
N ARG A 108 -10.10 -4.29 -25.87
CA ARG A 108 -9.23 -3.16 -25.52
C ARG A 108 -8.35 -3.47 -24.32
N ASP A 109 -7.05 -3.24 -24.43
CA ASP A 109 -6.15 -3.35 -23.29
C ASP A 109 -6.32 -2.15 -22.35
N VAL A 110 -6.39 -2.44 -21.05
CA VAL A 110 -6.56 -1.48 -19.97
C VAL A 110 -5.46 -1.68 -18.94
N GLU A 111 -4.82 -0.60 -18.53
CA GLU A 111 -3.82 -0.62 -17.47
C GLU A 111 -4.48 -0.74 -16.09
N VAL A 112 -4.03 -1.72 -15.31
CA VAL A 112 -4.47 -1.94 -13.93
C VAL A 112 -3.25 -1.91 -13.03
N LYS A 113 -3.29 -1.09 -11.99
CA LYS A 113 -2.26 -1.03 -10.94
C LYS A 113 -2.52 -2.13 -9.91
N VAL A 114 -1.55 -3.00 -9.69
CA VAL A 114 -1.65 -4.17 -8.80
C VAL A 114 -0.49 -4.19 -7.81
N GLY A 115 -0.79 -4.38 -6.53
CA GLY A 115 0.20 -4.62 -5.48
C GLY A 115 0.94 -5.94 -5.68
N VAL A 116 2.28 -5.90 -5.69
CA VAL A 116 3.12 -7.06 -6.00
C VAL A 116 4.06 -7.49 -4.87
N SER A 117 4.45 -6.58 -3.98
CA SER A 117 5.32 -6.90 -2.86
C SER A 117 5.36 -5.78 -1.81
N CYS A 118 5.98 -6.09 -0.67
CA CYS A 118 6.23 -5.16 0.42
C CYS A 118 7.73 -5.11 0.72
N SER A 119 8.26 -3.92 1.00
CA SER A 119 9.64 -3.76 1.45
C SER A 119 9.75 -2.85 2.67
N CYS A 120 10.73 -3.11 3.52
CA CYS A 120 11.11 -2.19 4.59
C CYS A 120 12.04 -1.10 4.06
N ILE A 121 11.66 0.17 4.20
CA ILE A 121 12.48 1.33 3.86
C ILE A 121 12.94 1.98 5.17
N VAL A 122 14.25 1.99 5.42
CA VAL A 122 14.85 2.59 6.63
C VAL A 122 14.66 4.11 6.61
N LYS A 123 14.18 4.69 7.71
CA LYS A 123 14.01 6.15 7.85
C LYS A 123 15.36 6.86 7.77
N GLU A 124 15.38 8.13 7.39
CA GLU A 124 16.61 8.93 7.29
C GLU A 124 17.27 9.19 8.64
N ASP A 125 16.47 9.40 9.68
CA ASP A 125 16.86 9.63 11.07
C ASP A 125 17.07 8.33 11.87
N SER A 126 17.03 7.17 11.21
CA SER A 126 17.16 5.89 11.86
C SER A 126 18.54 5.66 12.47
N ILE A 127 18.57 5.05 13.65
CA ILE A 127 19.83 4.62 14.30
C ILE A 127 20.57 3.57 13.45
N ILE A 128 19.86 2.78 12.64
CA ILE A 128 20.45 1.74 11.79
C ILE A 128 21.36 2.37 10.74
N LYS A 129 21.01 3.53 10.19
CA LYS A 129 21.86 4.26 9.24
C LYS A 129 23.14 4.81 9.86
N LEU A 130 23.21 4.93 11.20
CA LEU A 130 24.41 5.36 11.89
C LEU A 130 25.48 4.27 11.96
N PHE A 131 25.10 3.00 11.80
CA PHE A 131 26.01 1.85 11.84
C PHE A 131 26.43 1.33 10.45
N ASP A 132 25.95 1.94 9.37
CA ASP A 132 26.27 1.60 7.98
C ASP A 132 27.43 2.48 7.42
N ARG A 133 28.35 2.90 8.29
CA ARG A 133 29.42 3.85 7.98
C ARG A 133 30.80 3.30 8.32
#